data_AF-A0A2E9ARI7-F1
#
_entry.id   AF-A0A2E9ARI7-F1
#
_cell.length_a   1.000
_cell.length_b   1.000
_cell.length_c   1.000
_cell.angle_alpha   90.00
_cell.angle_beta   90.00
_cell.angle_gamma   90.00
#
_symmetry.space_group_name_H-M   'P 1'
#
loop_
_entity.id
_entity.type
_entity.pdbx_description
1 polymer ?
#
loop_
_entity_poly.entity_id
_entity_poly.type
_entity_poly.pdbx_seq_one_letter_code
_entity_poly.pdbx_strand_id
1 'polypeptide(L)'
;NDGDGIPDDLDFDDDNDGIPDNQDDHPEDHDNDGIDDAEDDDDDGDGIDDREEVNDGNPNTDIYDHDNDGIADNWDFDIDNDGIDNWNDVGPNGEDYSRDHDNDGLNDGVDPDDDNDDILDVDELDGIVGVWRYDHDNDGLSDMIDTDDDNDGLSDWFEQNDGWDMTGQFDHDNDGIPDHLDDDDDGDGIPDDEEDNGIL
;
A
#
# COMPACT_ATOMS: atom_id res chain seq x y z
N ASN A 1 6.61 20.18 -4.69
CA ASN A 1 6.26 20.06 -6.13
C ASN A 1 6.42 18.62 -6.59
N ASP A 2 5.60 17.76 -6.00
CA ASP A 2 4.71 16.72 -6.55
C ASP A 2 4.51 16.49 -8.08
N GLY A 3 5.20 17.23 -8.96
CA GLY A 3 5.10 17.01 -10.41
C GLY A 3 3.75 17.33 -11.10
N ASP A 4 2.73 17.84 -10.41
CA ASP A 4 1.36 18.01 -10.97
C ASP A 4 1.25 19.19 -11.97
N GLY A 5 2.26 20.07 -11.95
CA GLY A 5 2.39 21.24 -12.82
C GLY A 5 1.74 22.53 -12.30
N ILE A 6 1.21 22.53 -11.09
CA ILE A 6 0.85 23.67 -10.26
C ILE A 6 2.09 24.00 -9.39
N PRO A 7 2.56 25.25 -9.35
CA PRO A 7 3.67 25.60 -8.47
C PRO A 7 3.23 25.65 -7.00
N ASP A 8 4.09 25.19 -6.08
CA ASP A 8 3.82 25.14 -4.62
C ASP A 8 3.19 26.45 -4.06
N ASP A 9 3.65 27.63 -4.53
CA ASP A 9 3.10 28.90 -4.04
C ASP A 9 1.62 29.17 -4.41
N LEU A 10 1.04 28.29 -5.23
CA LEU A 10 -0.33 28.28 -5.71
C LEU A 10 -1.03 26.94 -5.48
N ASP A 11 -0.33 25.94 -4.98
CA ASP A 11 -0.93 24.66 -4.63
C ASP A 11 -1.74 24.74 -3.34
N PHE A 12 -2.56 23.72 -3.13
CA PHE A 12 -3.25 23.48 -1.86
C PHE A 12 -2.80 22.19 -1.17
N ASP A 13 -1.94 21.45 -1.85
CA ASP A 13 -1.38 20.14 -1.52
C ASP A 13 -0.03 20.05 -2.26
N ASP A 14 1.05 20.50 -1.61
CA ASP A 14 2.36 20.78 -2.24
C ASP A 14 3.15 19.49 -2.61
N ASP A 15 2.79 18.37 -1.98
CA ASP A 15 3.28 17.00 -2.18
C ASP A 15 2.19 16.06 -2.73
N ASN A 16 0.89 16.36 -2.66
CA ASN A 16 -0.20 15.42 -3.02
C ASN A 16 -0.15 14.14 -2.18
N ASP A 17 0.20 14.28 -0.91
CA ASP A 17 0.12 13.20 0.04
C ASP A 17 -1.35 12.86 0.42
N GLY A 18 -2.31 13.73 0.08
CA GLY A 18 -3.74 13.59 0.41
C GLY A 18 -4.20 14.55 1.52
N ILE A 19 -3.27 15.23 2.18
CA ILE A 19 -3.46 16.11 3.32
C ILE A 19 -3.13 17.57 2.92
N PRO A 20 -4.14 18.45 2.79
CA PRO A 20 -3.88 19.82 2.33
C PRO A 20 -2.91 20.61 3.23
N ASP A 21 -1.95 21.40 2.70
CA ASP A 21 -0.83 22.06 3.44
C ASP A 21 -1.24 22.91 4.67
N ASN A 22 -2.51 23.28 4.78
CA ASN A 22 -3.02 24.03 5.92
C ASN A 22 -3.40 23.15 7.12
N GLN A 23 -3.45 21.84 6.91
CA GLN A 23 -3.80 20.79 7.86
C GLN A 23 -2.68 19.78 8.02
N ASP A 24 -1.81 19.69 7.03
CA ASP A 24 -0.62 18.88 7.08
C ASP A 24 0.51 19.55 7.91
N ASP A 25 1.21 18.70 8.67
CA ASP A 25 2.35 19.05 9.52
C ASP A 25 3.70 18.95 8.76
N HIS A 26 3.76 18.25 7.60
CA HIS A 26 4.93 18.07 6.74
C HIS A 26 4.60 18.23 5.23
N PRO A 27 4.41 19.47 4.71
CA PRO A 27 3.78 19.69 3.39
C PRO A 27 4.74 19.55 2.21
N GLU A 28 5.81 18.82 2.42
CA GLU A 28 6.85 18.52 1.44
C GLU A 28 7.35 17.08 1.74
N ASP A 29 6.46 16.16 2.15
CA ASP A 29 6.72 14.78 2.63
C ASP A 29 5.73 13.84 1.92
N HIS A 30 6.08 13.45 0.69
CA HIS A 30 5.16 12.83 -0.26
C HIS A 30 4.71 11.41 0.13
N ASP A 31 5.59 10.62 0.76
CA ASP A 31 5.29 9.28 1.25
C ASP A 31 4.82 9.23 2.71
N ASN A 32 4.87 10.36 3.43
CA ASN A 32 4.49 10.48 4.85
C ASN A 32 5.36 9.70 5.84
N ASP A 33 6.62 9.40 5.51
CA ASP A 33 7.56 8.70 6.40
C ASP A 33 8.10 9.59 7.55
N GLY A 34 7.89 10.91 7.44
CA GLY A 34 8.33 11.93 8.39
C GLY A 34 9.66 12.61 8.04
N ILE A 35 10.15 12.46 6.81
CA ILE A 35 11.33 13.08 6.25
C ILE A 35 10.93 13.85 4.98
N ASP A 36 11.00 15.19 5.03
CA ASP A 36 10.72 16.01 3.85
C ASP A 36 11.53 15.52 2.59
N ASP A 37 10.91 15.42 1.41
CA ASP A 37 11.45 14.97 0.11
C ASP A 37 12.85 15.56 -0.20
N ALA A 38 13.08 16.79 0.24
CA ALA A 38 14.35 17.47 0.01
C ALA A 38 15.55 16.81 0.72
N GLU A 39 15.31 16.00 1.73
CA GLU A 39 16.29 15.25 2.52
C GLU A 39 16.02 13.74 2.55
N ASP A 40 14.95 13.26 1.90
CA ASP A 40 14.71 11.85 1.60
C ASP A 40 15.55 11.37 0.39
N ASP A 41 15.70 10.06 0.25
CA ASP A 41 16.17 9.43 -0.97
C ASP A 41 15.20 8.41 -1.60
N ASP A 42 13.94 8.36 -1.15
CA ASP A 42 12.84 7.50 -1.60
C ASP A 42 11.48 8.26 -1.48
N ASP A 43 11.27 9.30 -2.31
CA ASP A 43 10.20 10.30 -2.15
C ASP A 43 8.77 9.71 -2.20
N ASP A 44 8.53 8.57 -2.84
CA ASP A 44 7.22 7.91 -2.89
C ASP A 44 7.11 6.63 -2.05
N GLY A 45 8.14 6.26 -1.29
CA GLY A 45 8.10 5.11 -0.40
C GLY A 45 7.92 3.76 -1.13
N ASP A 46 8.29 3.70 -2.41
CA ASP A 46 8.17 2.50 -3.23
C ASP A 46 9.36 1.51 -3.05
N GLY A 47 10.34 1.91 -2.24
CA GLY A 47 11.56 1.17 -1.95
C GLY A 47 12.71 1.41 -2.94
N ILE A 48 12.49 2.19 -3.99
CA ILE A 48 13.43 2.51 -5.06
C ILE A 48 13.96 3.93 -4.87
N ASP A 49 15.27 4.01 -4.61
CA ASP A 49 15.97 5.30 -4.48
C ASP A 49 15.71 6.28 -5.66
N ASP A 50 15.34 7.54 -5.39
CA ASP A 50 14.97 8.55 -6.42
C ASP A 50 16.01 8.67 -7.54
N ARG A 51 17.28 8.48 -7.16
CA ARG A 51 18.40 8.64 -8.10
C ARG A 51 18.42 7.49 -9.08
N GLU A 52 17.93 6.32 -8.72
CA GLU A 52 17.79 5.20 -9.64
C GLU A 52 16.64 5.48 -10.62
N GLU A 53 15.45 5.81 -10.11
CA GLU A 53 14.24 6.12 -10.86
C GLU A 53 14.43 7.25 -11.89
N VAL A 54 14.91 8.41 -11.45
CA VAL A 54 15.16 9.56 -12.34
C VAL A 54 16.14 9.23 -13.49
N ASN A 55 16.97 8.19 -13.32
CA ASN A 55 17.99 7.80 -14.31
C ASN A 55 17.65 6.56 -15.13
N ASP A 56 16.66 5.77 -14.76
CA ASP A 56 16.36 4.51 -15.44
C ASP A 56 15.47 4.73 -16.70
N GLY A 57 14.66 5.80 -16.68
CA GLY A 57 13.76 6.21 -17.74
C GLY A 57 12.53 5.30 -17.89
N ASN A 58 12.16 4.59 -16.83
CA ASN A 58 10.95 3.82 -16.69
C ASN A 58 9.88 4.68 -15.99
N PRO A 59 8.70 4.88 -16.59
CA PRO A 59 7.65 5.71 -16.00
C PRO A 59 6.71 4.89 -15.07
N ASN A 60 7.23 3.82 -14.49
CA ASN A 60 6.51 2.77 -13.73
C ASN A 60 7.30 2.50 -12.43
N THR A 61 8.05 3.51 -12.02
CA THR A 61 9.13 3.65 -11.02
C THR A 61 9.55 5.14 -11.12
N ASP A 62 8.57 6.03 -11.21
CA ASP A 62 8.79 7.48 -11.21
C ASP A 62 8.50 7.89 -9.76
N ILE A 63 9.36 8.71 -9.15
CA ILE A 63 9.38 9.23 -7.75
C ILE A 63 8.06 9.75 -7.11
N TYR A 64 6.93 9.52 -7.76
CA TYR A 64 5.56 9.92 -7.44
C TYR A 64 4.60 8.80 -7.92
N ASP A 65 4.98 7.52 -7.89
CA ASP A 65 4.26 6.33 -8.44
C ASP A 65 4.39 5.18 -7.44
N HIS A 66 3.77 5.35 -6.26
CA HIS A 66 3.92 4.51 -5.06
C HIS A 66 3.79 3.00 -5.33
N ASP A 67 2.73 2.59 -6.04
CA ASP A 67 2.43 1.19 -6.38
C ASP A 67 3.14 0.68 -7.66
N ASN A 68 3.94 1.53 -8.30
CA ASN A 68 4.65 1.24 -9.56
C ASN A 68 3.75 0.82 -10.75
N ASP A 69 2.47 1.18 -10.74
CA ASP A 69 1.52 0.80 -11.78
C ASP A 69 1.73 1.60 -13.10
N GLY A 70 2.41 2.75 -13.00
CA GLY A 70 2.72 3.68 -14.08
C GLY A 70 1.71 4.82 -14.22
N ILE A 71 0.90 5.06 -13.19
CA ILE A 71 0.00 6.18 -13.00
C ILE A 71 0.46 6.93 -11.76
N ALA A 72 1.20 8.02 -11.99
CA ALA A 72 1.62 8.89 -10.90
C ALA A 72 0.48 9.25 -9.93
N ASP A 73 0.78 9.27 -8.63
CA ASP A 73 -0.14 9.35 -7.49
C ASP A 73 -1.16 10.48 -7.61
N ASN A 74 -0.74 11.62 -8.16
CA ASN A 74 -1.62 12.78 -8.38
C ASN A 74 -2.74 12.53 -9.43
N TRP A 75 -2.66 11.45 -10.19
CA TRP A 75 -3.70 10.96 -11.10
C TRP A 75 -4.25 9.58 -10.72
N ASP A 76 -3.62 8.88 -9.78
CA ASP A 76 -4.16 7.63 -9.27
C ASP A 76 -5.36 7.88 -8.35
N PHE A 77 -6.31 6.97 -8.37
CA PHE A 77 -7.45 6.96 -7.46
C PHE A 77 -7.30 5.94 -6.33
N ASP A 78 -6.27 5.10 -6.38
CA ASP A 78 -6.01 3.92 -5.54
C ASP A 78 -4.47 3.72 -5.51
N ILE A 79 -3.77 4.57 -4.75
CA ILE A 79 -2.31 4.78 -4.85
C ILE A 79 -1.48 3.57 -4.40
N ASP A 80 -2.02 2.75 -3.50
CA ASP A 80 -1.41 1.52 -3.00
C ASP A 80 -2.06 0.25 -3.57
N ASN A 81 -3.10 0.36 -4.40
CA ASN A 81 -3.86 -0.76 -4.97
C ASN A 81 -4.49 -1.71 -3.94
N ASP A 82 -4.82 -1.22 -2.74
CA ASP A 82 -5.51 -2.01 -1.71
C ASP A 82 -7.00 -2.29 -2.06
N GLY A 83 -7.52 -1.62 -3.10
CA GLY A 83 -8.89 -1.74 -3.59
C GLY A 83 -9.88 -0.75 -2.96
N ILE A 84 -9.39 0.19 -2.15
CA ILE A 84 -10.12 1.29 -1.52
C ILE A 84 -9.64 2.61 -2.15
N ASP A 85 -10.54 3.36 -2.80
CA ASP A 85 -10.12 4.64 -3.38
C ASP A 85 -9.60 5.62 -2.31
N ASN A 86 -8.49 6.34 -2.57
CA ASN A 86 -7.78 7.25 -1.64
C ASN A 86 -8.70 8.18 -0.83
N TRP A 87 -9.86 8.55 -1.38
CA TRP A 87 -10.82 9.41 -0.67
C TRP A 87 -11.56 8.68 0.47
N ASN A 88 -11.85 7.41 0.26
CA ASN A 88 -12.50 6.53 1.23
C ASN A 88 -11.50 5.79 2.10
N ASP A 89 -10.24 5.76 1.68
CA ASP A 89 -9.18 5.16 2.42
C ASP A 89 -8.62 6.07 3.51
N VAL A 90 -9.27 5.96 4.67
CA VAL A 90 -9.10 6.91 5.77
C VAL A 90 -9.35 6.16 7.08
N GLY A 91 -8.37 6.23 7.98
CA GLY A 91 -8.43 5.61 9.28
C GLY A 91 -9.55 6.14 10.20
N PRO A 92 -9.85 5.45 11.32
CA PRO A 92 -10.99 5.75 12.19
C PRO A 92 -11.02 7.16 12.80
N ASN A 93 -9.89 7.85 12.88
CA ASN A 93 -9.77 9.22 13.37
C ASN A 93 -9.38 10.23 12.27
N GLY A 94 -9.37 9.83 11.01
CA GLY A 94 -8.94 10.68 9.89
C GLY A 94 -7.45 10.61 9.62
N GLU A 95 -6.78 9.52 10.02
CA GLU A 95 -5.48 9.13 9.49
C GLU A 95 -5.59 8.87 7.98
N ASP A 96 -4.54 9.18 7.23
CA ASP A 96 -4.45 8.88 5.79
C ASP A 96 -3.89 7.48 5.64
N TYR A 97 -4.61 6.62 4.93
CA TYR A 97 -4.27 5.22 4.69
C TYR A 97 -4.01 4.96 3.20
N SER A 98 -4.03 5.98 2.33
CA SER A 98 -3.86 5.79 0.87
C SER A 98 -2.48 5.32 0.39
N ARG A 99 -1.64 4.84 1.31
CA ARG A 99 -0.28 4.32 1.19
C ARG A 99 -0.05 3.33 2.36
N ASP A 100 -1.03 2.48 2.61
CA ASP A 100 -1.12 1.49 3.72
C ASP A 100 -1.75 0.22 3.13
N HIS A 101 -0.99 -0.46 2.27
CA HIS A 101 -1.48 -1.50 1.36
C HIS A 101 -2.26 -2.61 2.08
N ASP A 102 -1.77 -3.06 3.23
CA ASP A 102 -2.42 -4.09 4.06
C ASP A 102 -3.43 -3.56 5.10
N ASN A 103 -3.63 -2.23 5.14
CA ASN A 103 -4.52 -1.52 6.05
C ASN A 103 -4.22 -1.71 7.55
N ASP A 104 -2.98 -1.99 7.95
CA ASP A 104 -2.60 -2.21 9.35
C ASP A 104 -2.49 -0.89 10.17
N GLY A 105 -2.45 0.25 9.47
CA GLY A 105 -2.32 1.59 10.02
C GLY A 105 -0.89 2.10 10.08
N LEU A 106 0.06 1.40 9.47
CA LEU A 106 1.40 1.85 9.15
C LEU A 106 1.46 2.19 7.66
N ASN A 107 2.21 3.22 7.35
CA ASN A 107 2.38 3.61 5.96
C ASN A 107 3.51 2.77 5.34
N ASP A 108 3.35 2.33 4.10
CA ASP A 108 4.29 1.49 3.35
C ASP A 108 5.74 2.05 3.33
N GLY A 109 5.92 3.37 3.38
CA GLY A 109 7.26 3.98 3.46
C GLY A 109 8.00 3.67 4.79
N VAL A 110 7.26 3.22 5.81
CA VAL A 110 7.79 2.86 7.14
C VAL A 110 7.41 1.46 7.63
N ASP A 111 6.47 0.80 6.97
CA ASP A 111 6.13 -0.59 7.23
C ASP A 111 7.28 -1.50 6.76
N PRO A 112 7.70 -2.49 7.57
CA PRO A 112 8.65 -3.50 7.12
C PRO A 112 8.03 -4.74 6.44
N ASP A 113 6.71 -4.82 6.28
CA ASP A 113 5.92 -5.95 5.77
C ASP A 113 4.60 -5.47 5.11
N ASP A 114 4.68 -4.82 3.94
CA ASP A 114 3.58 -4.02 3.36
C ASP A 114 2.29 -4.80 2.98
N ASP A 115 2.38 -6.11 2.81
CA ASP A 115 1.25 -7.00 2.55
C ASP A 115 0.94 -7.93 3.73
N ASN A 116 1.64 -7.77 4.86
CA ASN A 116 1.48 -8.62 6.06
C ASN A 116 1.52 -10.14 5.77
N ASP A 117 2.24 -10.58 4.74
CA ASP A 117 2.37 -11.97 4.30
C ASP A 117 3.34 -12.81 5.19
N ASP A 118 3.84 -12.21 6.27
CA ASP A 118 4.78 -12.78 7.24
C ASP A 118 6.24 -12.90 6.69
N ILE A 119 6.53 -12.22 5.57
CA ILE A 119 7.80 -12.12 4.84
C ILE A 119 8.16 -10.66 4.54
N LEU A 120 8.78 -9.99 5.53
CA LEU A 120 9.38 -8.65 5.35
C LEU A 120 9.86 -8.31 3.92
N ASP A 121 9.51 -7.14 3.38
CA ASP A 121 9.82 -6.69 2.00
C ASP A 121 11.33 -6.79 1.67
N VAL A 122 12.19 -6.62 2.67
CA VAL A 122 13.65 -6.80 2.52
C VAL A 122 14.10 -8.23 2.19
N ASP A 123 13.31 -9.23 2.56
CA ASP A 123 13.57 -10.67 2.46
C ASP A 123 12.77 -11.35 1.32
N GLU A 124 11.87 -10.61 0.68
CA GLU A 124 11.06 -11.01 -0.47
C GLU A 124 11.81 -11.25 -1.79
N LEU A 125 11.06 -11.72 -2.80
CA LEU A 125 11.58 -11.87 -4.16
C LEU A 125 11.88 -10.50 -4.77
N ASP A 126 13.11 -10.34 -5.25
CA ASP A 126 13.64 -9.05 -5.74
C ASP A 126 13.77 -7.94 -4.66
N GLY A 127 13.32 -8.20 -3.42
CA GLY A 127 13.48 -7.36 -2.20
C GLY A 127 12.55 -6.15 -2.21
N ILE A 128 12.87 -5.12 -1.40
CA ILE A 128 12.13 -3.84 -1.25
C ILE A 128 11.61 -3.22 -2.57
N VAL A 129 12.27 -3.49 -3.70
CA VAL A 129 11.93 -2.92 -5.02
C VAL A 129 11.10 -3.87 -5.90
N GLY A 130 10.61 -4.96 -5.32
CA GLY A 130 9.86 -6.00 -6.00
C GLY A 130 8.38 -5.71 -5.88
N VAL A 131 7.64 -5.92 -6.98
CA VAL A 131 6.16 -6.05 -6.95
C VAL A 131 5.66 -7.20 -6.06
N TRP A 132 6.56 -7.87 -5.35
CA TRP A 132 6.25 -8.99 -4.47
C TRP A 132 5.83 -8.52 -3.09
N ARG A 133 6.18 -7.28 -2.69
CA ARG A 133 5.72 -6.61 -1.45
C ARG A 133 4.21 -6.40 -1.34
N TYR A 134 3.52 -6.85 -2.38
CA TYR A 134 2.10 -6.74 -2.66
C TYR A 134 1.69 -8.11 -3.26
N ASP A 135 1.96 -9.23 -2.57
CA ASP A 135 1.63 -10.64 -2.92
C ASP A 135 1.06 -11.33 -1.66
N HIS A 136 -0.07 -10.80 -1.15
CA HIS A 136 -0.65 -11.10 0.17
C HIS A 136 -0.81 -12.60 0.47
N ASP A 137 -1.24 -13.39 -0.52
CA ASP A 137 -1.42 -14.84 -0.39
C ASP A 137 -0.18 -15.68 -0.76
N ASN A 138 0.93 -15.04 -1.12
CA ASN A 138 2.18 -15.69 -1.48
C ASN A 138 2.07 -16.70 -2.64
N ASP A 139 1.09 -16.58 -3.54
CA ASP A 139 0.87 -17.54 -4.63
C ASP A 139 1.85 -17.36 -5.81
N GLY A 140 2.55 -16.22 -5.82
CA GLY A 140 3.46 -15.82 -6.87
C GLY A 140 2.76 -15.03 -7.98
N LEU A 141 1.73 -14.27 -7.62
CA LEU A 141 1.03 -13.29 -8.43
C LEU A 141 0.76 -12.06 -7.56
N SER A 142 1.53 -10.99 -7.77
CA SER A 142 1.26 -9.73 -7.07
C SER A 142 -0.20 -9.28 -7.21
N ASP A 143 -0.76 -8.68 -6.17
CA ASP A 143 -2.15 -8.23 -6.02
C ASP A 143 -2.59 -7.33 -7.19
N MET A 144 -1.65 -6.52 -7.72
CA MET A 144 -1.85 -5.72 -8.93
C MET A 144 -2.35 -6.53 -10.16
N ILE A 145 -2.06 -7.83 -10.22
CA ILE A 145 -2.46 -8.73 -11.31
C ILE A 145 -3.20 -9.99 -10.86
N ASP A 146 -3.21 -10.30 -9.56
CA ASP A 146 -4.14 -11.30 -9.03
C ASP A 146 -5.58 -10.77 -9.10
N THR A 147 -6.51 -11.66 -8.83
CA THR A 147 -7.95 -11.43 -8.91
C THR A 147 -8.67 -12.03 -7.69
N ASP A 148 -7.91 -12.46 -6.68
CA ASP A 148 -8.28 -13.26 -5.51
C ASP A 148 -7.14 -13.15 -4.49
N ASP A 149 -6.86 -11.93 -4.01
CA ASP A 149 -5.62 -11.54 -3.29
C ASP A 149 -5.38 -12.31 -1.97
N ASP A 150 -6.43 -12.83 -1.32
CA ASP A 150 -6.35 -13.71 -0.14
C ASP A 150 -6.64 -15.19 -0.46
N ASN A 151 -6.82 -15.53 -1.73
CA ASN A 151 -7.09 -16.89 -2.21
C ASN A 151 -8.27 -17.62 -1.50
N ASP A 152 -9.23 -16.87 -0.94
CA ASP A 152 -10.42 -17.41 -0.24
C ASP A 152 -11.44 -18.06 -1.20
N GLY A 153 -11.28 -17.80 -2.51
CA GLY A 153 -12.08 -18.28 -3.61
C GLY A 153 -13.27 -17.39 -3.98
N LEU A 154 -13.31 -16.17 -3.46
CA LEU A 154 -14.06 -15.04 -3.96
C LEU A 154 -13.22 -14.35 -5.05
N SER A 155 -13.05 -13.05 -5.02
CA SER A 155 -12.32 -12.30 -6.05
C SER A 155 -12.49 -10.86 -5.64
N ASP A 156 -11.46 -10.06 -5.75
CA ASP A 156 -11.40 -8.69 -5.23
C ASP A 156 -12.57 -7.86 -5.74
N TRP A 157 -12.86 -7.97 -7.05
CA TRP A 157 -14.00 -7.29 -7.67
C TRP A 157 -15.32 -7.63 -7.00
N PHE A 158 -15.53 -8.89 -6.63
CA PHE A 158 -16.73 -9.34 -5.94
C PHE A 158 -16.78 -8.75 -4.54
N GLU A 159 -15.70 -8.82 -3.79
CA GLU A 159 -15.62 -8.45 -2.37
C GLU A 159 -15.82 -6.95 -2.18
N GLN A 160 -15.16 -6.13 -3.00
CA GLN A 160 -15.39 -4.68 -3.02
C GLN A 160 -16.84 -4.30 -3.38
N ASN A 161 -17.59 -5.15 -4.10
CA ASN A 161 -18.89 -4.80 -4.69
C ASN A 161 -20.10 -5.56 -4.14
N ASP A 162 -19.93 -6.55 -3.26
CA ASP A 162 -21.04 -7.35 -2.77
C ASP A 162 -21.85 -6.63 -1.67
N GLY A 163 -21.20 -5.68 -0.98
CA GLY A 163 -21.74 -4.86 0.11
C GLY A 163 -21.84 -5.60 1.45
N TRP A 164 -20.94 -6.54 1.71
CA TRP A 164 -20.85 -7.33 2.94
C TRP A 164 -19.51 -7.07 3.61
N ASP A 165 -19.57 -6.54 4.84
CA ASP A 165 -18.39 -6.29 5.66
C ASP A 165 -17.77 -7.58 6.26
N MET A 166 -17.94 -8.74 5.61
CA MET A 166 -17.46 -10.06 6.09
C MET A 166 -16.62 -10.77 5.01
N THR A 167 -16.19 -10.00 4.03
CA THR A 167 -15.40 -10.40 2.86
C THR A 167 -14.56 -9.17 2.53
N GLY A 168 -13.31 -9.34 2.17
CA GLY A 168 -12.37 -8.27 1.87
C GLY A 168 -11.10 -8.90 1.32
N GLN A 169 -10.32 -8.12 0.57
CA GLN A 169 -9.10 -8.60 -0.10
C GLN A 169 -8.03 -9.16 0.85
N PHE A 170 -8.22 -8.96 2.15
CA PHE A 170 -7.32 -9.35 3.22
C PHE A 170 -8.12 -10.03 4.36
N ASP A 171 -9.04 -10.96 4.04
CA ASP A 171 -9.93 -11.70 4.98
C ASP A 171 -10.05 -13.18 4.56
N HIS A 172 -8.96 -13.93 4.72
CA HIS A 172 -8.77 -15.31 4.22
C HIS A 172 -9.90 -16.28 4.60
N ASP A 173 -10.52 -16.15 5.79
CA ASP A 173 -11.61 -17.03 6.24
C ASP A 173 -13.03 -16.44 6.16
N ASN A 174 -13.16 -15.17 5.71
CA ASN A 174 -14.40 -14.43 5.55
C ASN A 174 -15.21 -14.27 6.85
N ASP A 175 -14.54 -14.01 7.97
CA ASP A 175 -15.22 -13.74 9.24
C ASP A 175 -15.46 -12.24 9.50
N GLY A 176 -14.84 -11.37 8.68
CA GLY A 176 -14.90 -9.92 8.74
C GLY A 176 -13.95 -9.29 9.75
N ILE A 177 -12.90 -10.01 10.12
CA ILE A 177 -11.72 -9.50 10.79
C ILE A 177 -10.60 -9.55 9.74
N PRO A 178 -9.95 -8.43 9.39
CA PRO A 178 -8.79 -8.45 8.50
C PRO A 178 -7.68 -9.34 9.07
N ASP A 179 -6.92 -10.01 8.20
CA ASP A 179 -5.92 -11.01 8.58
C ASP A 179 -4.91 -10.46 9.60
N HIS A 180 -4.41 -9.23 9.40
CA HIS A 180 -3.48 -8.57 10.33
C HIS A 180 -4.06 -8.34 11.75
N LEU A 181 -5.38 -8.48 11.95
CA LEU A 181 -6.08 -8.41 13.24
C LEU A 181 -6.68 -9.74 13.70
N ASP A 182 -6.65 -10.78 12.89
CA ASP A 182 -7.11 -12.12 13.27
C ASP A 182 -6.00 -12.85 14.06
N ASP A 183 -6.42 -13.78 14.93
CA ASP A 183 -5.51 -14.68 15.64
C ASP A 183 -5.56 -16.11 15.00
N ASP A 184 -6.37 -16.34 13.95
CA ASP A 184 -6.66 -17.62 13.25
C ASP A 184 -7.16 -17.31 11.82
N ASP A 185 -6.34 -16.62 11.02
CA ASP A 185 -6.67 -16.00 9.71
C ASP A 185 -7.27 -16.98 8.68
N ASP A 186 -6.85 -18.24 8.67
CA ASP A 186 -7.34 -19.29 7.78
C ASP A 186 -8.57 -20.05 8.33
N GLY A 187 -8.96 -19.76 9.57
CA GLY A 187 -10.10 -20.35 10.27
C GLY A 187 -10.00 -21.88 10.48
N ASP A 188 -8.80 -22.47 10.46
CA ASP A 188 -8.60 -23.92 10.65
C ASP A 188 -8.70 -24.35 12.14
N GLY A 189 -8.57 -23.38 13.05
CA GLY A 189 -8.64 -23.55 14.49
C GLY A 189 -7.27 -23.75 15.16
N ILE A 190 -6.19 -23.39 14.49
CA ILE A 190 -4.81 -23.30 14.98
C ILE A 190 -4.42 -21.82 14.91
N PRO A 191 -4.15 -21.17 16.05
CA PRO A 191 -3.76 -19.77 16.00
C PRO A 191 -2.45 -19.56 15.24
N ASP A 192 -2.34 -18.43 14.54
CA ASP A 192 -1.20 -18.05 13.68
C ASP A 192 0.13 -18.14 14.46
N ASP A 193 0.12 -17.76 15.75
CA ASP A 193 1.28 -17.83 16.64
C ASP A 193 1.76 -19.27 16.99
N GLU A 194 0.93 -20.27 16.70
CA GLU A 194 1.21 -21.70 16.84
C GLU A 194 1.49 -22.39 15.49
N GLU A 195 1.44 -21.66 14.38
CA GLU A 195 1.72 -22.14 13.03
C GLU A 195 3.23 -22.16 12.72
N ASP A 196 3.65 -22.98 11.76
CA ASP A 196 5.07 -23.18 11.41
C ASP A 196 5.28 -22.67 9.98
N ASN A 197 5.28 -21.34 9.81
CA ASN A 197 5.57 -20.55 8.59
C ASN A 197 5.29 -21.29 7.27
N GLY A 198 4.02 -21.41 6.89
CA GLY A 198 3.65 -21.62 5.49
C GLY A 198 2.77 -22.82 5.19
N ILE A 199 1.56 -22.85 5.73
CA ILE A 199 0.42 -23.53 5.09
C ILE A 199 -0.85 -22.73 5.39
N LEU A 200 -1.27 -21.92 4.40
CA LEU A 200 -2.67 -21.67 4.01
C LEU A 200 -3.49 -22.97 3.88
#